data_AF-A0A536TG96-F1
#
_entry.id   AF-A0A536TG96-F1
#
_cell.length_a   1.000
_cell.length_b   1.000
_cell.length_c   1.000
_cell.angle_alpha   90.00
_cell.angle_beta   90.00
_cell.angle_gamma   90.00
#
_symmetry.space_group_name_H-M   'P 1'
#
loop_
_entity.id
_entity.type
_entity.pdbx_description
1 polymer ?
#
loop_
_entity_poly.entity_id
_entity_poly.type
_entity_poly.pdbx_seq_one_letter_code
_entity_poly.pdbx_strand_id
1 'polypeptide(L)'
;MPEPTPAQTASPLDSRVGLFRGNELRLTTGRCGDCAAIPQALWYFTDEMIAAPRPGVAVAAFTRGMTAWDDLRRWAPTRALDGTLDAPPLVWIGSPEIVRGARISADGRMLSADGSRWSFALAPKIPLNRSYYDDSSSAFLSARPLTVRGSTHAGTFTARTIWPEDFRLDQNAPLQRIDATPAALRALIRAEPRGGAQAPFAATVLWERSPGAARRWEGAPVLAVMLNGAQGDDDEAHGGHFALVTGRIGVGGAIDDWIANNFYTLDAESEKGILAAMVPLDNYLADLNSGQAWYRPSYLLVAVLKSERVASGVQAAFERTYNHFYRHQLVYRHATMNCASISVDVLRALDWNVRARGATSWPAAALGLPYFILRDRSIEKAAQSFDYLTEDQTRLLPAAAFEEIGADLLQLATGKLARTATQLEKTLGEDLEALVYLRVPQLPSSRAWGDFPVVTAREYRDRYPSDRSKAQLVPVPPRPFPDALRDDDLLPPPSSRSELALTVWALLSIVGIPWLLWRRWRVRAPRQAER
;
A
#
# COMPACT_ATOMS: atom_id res chain seq x y z
N MET A 1 -30.28 23.81 36.70
CA MET A 1 -29.70 23.75 35.35
C MET A 1 -29.64 22.28 34.97
N PRO A 2 -30.16 21.84 33.82
CA PRO A 2 -29.98 20.45 33.39
C PRO A 2 -28.49 20.17 33.26
N GLU A 3 -28.03 19.03 33.79
CA GLU A 3 -26.68 18.55 33.54
C GLU A 3 -26.43 18.50 32.03
N PRO A 4 -25.29 18.98 31.52
CA PRO A 4 -24.97 18.84 30.11
C PRO A 4 -24.99 17.35 29.76
N THR A 5 -25.85 16.99 28.80
CA THR A 5 -25.88 15.65 28.22
C THR A 5 -24.45 15.24 27.86
N PRO A 6 -24.00 14.02 28.20
CA PRO A 6 -22.67 13.55 27.82
C PRO A 6 -22.47 13.76 26.33
N ALA A 7 -21.40 14.45 25.96
CA ALA A 7 -21.02 14.65 24.57
C ALA A 7 -20.86 13.29 23.89
N GLN A 8 -21.76 12.96 22.96
CA GLN A 8 -21.86 11.63 22.37
C GLN A 8 -21.00 11.54 21.12
N THR A 9 -20.07 10.61 21.09
CA THR A 9 -19.28 10.24 19.91
C THR A 9 -19.98 9.12 19.14
N ALA A 10 -19.66 8.97 17.86
CA ALA A 10 -20.22 7.92 17.00
C ALA A 10 -19.29 6.70 16.92
N SER A 11 -19.82 5.56 16.48
CA SER A 11 -18.99 4.42 16.13
C SER A 11 -18.44 4.57 14.71
N PRO A 12 -17.16 4.22 14.46
CA PRO A 12 -16.63 3.97 13.11
C PRO A 12 -17.46 2.99 12.27
N LEU A 13 -18.29 2.14 12.90
CA LEU A 13 -19.12 1.14 12.21
C LEU A 13 -20.57 1.57 12.01
N ASP A 14 -20.93 2.81 12.36
CA ASP A 14 -22.26 3.36 12.05
C ASP A 14 -22.44 3.59 10.53
N SER A 15 -21.33 3.71 9.79
CA SER A 15 -21.26 3.79 8.34
C SER A 15 -20.65 2.51 7.72
N ARG A 16 -20.48 2.52 6.39
CA ARG A 16 -19.70 1.50 5.69
C ARG A 16 -18.20 1.69 5.99
N VAL A 17 -17.45 0.60 5.92
CA VAL A 17 -15.99 0.62 5.88
C VAL A 17 -15.57 -0.05 4.58
N GLY A 18 -15.08 0.74 3.63
CA GLY A 18 -14.82 0.34 2.26
C GLY A 18 -16.10 -0.15 1.57
N LEU A 19 -16.08 -1.40 1.13
CA LEU A 19 -17.24 -2.08 0.53
C LEU A 19 -18.13 -2.78 1.58
N PHE A 20 -17.65 -2.93 2.82
CA PHE A 20 -18.35 -3.68 3.86
C PHE A 20 -19.36 -2.82 4.60
N ARG A 21 -20.45 -3.43 5.05
CA ARG A 21 -21.44 -2.75 5.89
C ARG A 21 -20.98 -2.80 7.34
N GLY A 22 -20.95 -1.67 8.02
CA GLY A 22 -20.53 -1.62 9.42
C GLY A 22 -21.39 -2.46 10.36
N ASN A 23 -22.68 -2.66 10.05
CA ASN A 23 -23.59 -3.50 10.82
C ASN A 23 -23.28 -5.02 10.74
N GLU A 24 -22.51 -5.48 9.75
CA GLU A 24 -22.01 -6.86 9.62
C GLU A 24 -20.73 -7.06 10.44
N LEU A 25 -20.15 -5.98 10.95
CA LEU A 25 -18.91 -5.96 11.72
C LEU A 25 -19.19 -5.57 13.19
N ARG A 26 -18.21 -5.83 14.05
CA ARG A 26 -18.17 -5.35 15.44
C ARG A 26 -16.77 -4.86 15.78
N LEU A 27 -16.70 -3.84 16.63
CA LEU A 27 -15.43 -3.38 17.18
C LEU A 27 -14.97 -4.31 18.30
N THR A 28 -13.69 -4.65 18.29
CA THR A 28 -13.01 -5.47 19.29
C THR A 28 -11.50 -5.24 19.20
N THR A 29 -10.70 -5.97 19.97
CA THR A 29 -9.26 -6.12 19.74
C THR A 29 -8.92 -7.56 19.36
N GLY A 30 -7.65 -7.83 19.05
CA GLY A 30 -7.12 -9.18 18.79
C GLY A 30 -7.24 -10.14 19.97
N ARG A 31 -7.65 -9.68 21.17
CA ARG A 31 -7.94 -10.54 22.33
C ARG A 31 -9.29 -11.26 22.25
N CYS A 32 -10.05 -11.12 21.17
CA CYS A 32 -11.34 -11.81 21.00
C CYS A 32 -11.17 -13.33 20.82
N GLY A 33 -11.73 -14.11 21.74
CA GLY A 33 -11.75 -15.58 21.66
C GLY A 33 -12.81 -16.15 20.72
N ASP A 34 -13.73 -15.32 20.22
CA ASP A 34 -14.87 -15.68 19.38
C ASP A 34 -14.81 -15.06 17.98
N CYS A 35 -13.70 -14.42 17.61
CA CYS A 35 -13.50 -13.90 16.26
C CYS A 35 -13.22 -15.01 15.25
N ALA A 36 -13.75 -14.85 14.03
CA ALA A 36 -13.51 -15.76 12.92
C ALA A 36 -12.13 -15.60 12.26
N ALA A 37 -11.38 -14.54 12.60
CA ALA A 37 -10.01 -14.36 12.15
C ALA A 37 -9.09 -15.48 12.66
N ILE A 38 -8.09 -15.83 11.86
CA ILE A 38 -7.08 -16.81 12.26
C ILE A 38 -6.25 -16.32 13.45
N PRO A 39 -5.78 -17.22 14.34
CA PRO A 39 -5.01 -16.85 15.53
C PRO A 39 -3.78 -15.99 15.22
N GLN A 40 -3.13 -16.24 14.10
CA GLN A 40 -1.97 -15.49 13.64
C GLN A 40 -2.29 -14.01 13.40
N ALA A 41 -3.43 -13.72 12.78
CA ALA A 41 -3.88 -12.36 12.57
C ALA A 41 -4.17 -11.68 13.91
N LEU A 42 -4.93 -12.34 14.79
CA LEU A 42 -5.29 -11.82 16.11
C LEU A 42 -4.06 -11.49 16.97
N TRP A 43 -2.99 -12.27 16.86
CA TRP A 43 -1.73 -12.01 17.56
C TRP A 43 -1.12 -10.63 17.20
N TYR A 44 -1.06 -10.28 15.91
CA TYR A 44 -0.55 -8.96 15.49
C TYR A 44 -1.38 -7.79 16.01
N PHE A 45 -2.69 -7.98 16.18
CA PHE A 45 -3.64 -6.93 16.57
C PHE A 45 -4.11 -7.07 18.02
N THR A 46 -3.34 -7.75 18.87
CA THR A 46 -3.71 -8.07 20.26
C THR A 46 -4.31 -6.87 21.00
N ASP A 47 -3.66 -5.71 20.90
CA ASP A 47 -4.07 -4.47 21.58
C ASP A 47 -4.58 -3.37 20.62
N GLU A 48 -4.80 -3.73 19.36
CA GLU A 48 -5.28 -2.80 18.35
C GLU A 48 -6.79 -2.89 18.19
N MET A 49 -7.44 -1.74 18.00
CA MET A 49 -8.85 -1.70 17.66
C MET A 49 -9.06 -2.18 16.23
N ILE A 50 -9.81 -3.27 16.10
CA ILE A 50 -10.17 -3.90 14.84
C ILE A 50 -11.69 -3.96 14.67
N ALA A 51 -12.13 -4.00 13.42
CA ALA A 51 -13.46 -4.46 13.08
C ALA A 51 -13.36 -5.93 12.67
N ALA A 52 -14.06 -6.79 13.40
CA ALA A 52 -14.17 -8.22 13.10
C ALA A 52 -15.59 -8.56 12.61
N PRO A 53 -15.75 -9.56 11.74
CA PRO A 53 -17.08 -10.04 11.34
C PRO A 53 -17.92 -10.48 12.54
N ARG A 54 -19.21 -10.19 12.51
CA ARG A 54 -20.17 -10.72 13.51
C ARG A 54 -20.37 -12.23 13.31
N PRO A 55 -20.80 -12.95 14.36
CA PRO A 55 -21.17 -14.36 14.22
C PRO A 55 -22.21 -14.56 13.10
N GLY A 56 -22.00 -15.57 12.25
CA GLY A 56 -22.89 -15.90 11.13
C GLY A 56 -22.61 -15.15 9.82
N VAL A 57 -21.72 -14.16 9.83
CA VAL A 57 -21.24 -13.52 8.59
C VAL A 57 -20.18 -14.41 7.94
N ALA A 58 -20.32 -14.67 6.64
CA ALA A 58 -19.32 -15.41 5.88
C ALA A 58 -17.99 -14.63 5.85
N VAL A 59 -16.87 -15.31 6.10
CA VAL A 59 -15.55 -14.71 6.18
C VAL A 59 -14.66 -15.29 5.10
N ALA A 60 -13.83 -14.45 4.49
CA ALA A 60 -12.88 -14.86 3.47
C ALA A 60 -11.95 -15.98 3.97
N ALA A 61 -11.98 -17.11 3.26
CA ALA A 61 -11.19 -18.29 3.56
C ALA A 61 -10.02 -18.46 2.57
N PHE A 62 -9.03 -19.28 2.92
CA PHE A 62 -7.87 -19.59 2.08
C PHE A 62 -7.67 -21.11 1.95
N THR A 63 -6.93 -21.56 0.94
CA THR A 63 -6.58 -22.98 0.79
C THR A 63 -5.25 -23.27 1.47
N ARG A 64 -5.25 -24.25 2.36
CA ARG A 64 -4.07 -24.76 3.07
C ARG A 64 -3.18 -25.60 2.16
N GLY A 65 -1.89 -25.71 2.50
CA GLY A 65 -0.90 -26.48 1.74
C GLY A 65 -0.61 -25.93 0.34
N MET A 66 -0.85 -24.64 0.10
CA MET A 66 -0.60 -23.96 -1.18
C MET A 66 0.11 -22.64 -0.96
N THR A 67 0.86 -22.19 -1.96
CA THR A 67 1.37 -20.82 -1.99
C THR A 67 0.22 -19.85 -2.17
N ALA A 68 0.36 -18.61 -1.70
CA ALA A 68 -0.67 -17.58 -1.85
C ALA A 68 -1.11 -17.39 -3.32
N TRP A 69 -0.15 -17.46 -4.24
CA TRP A 69 -0.40 -17.24 -5.66
C TRP A 69 -1.08 -18.43 -6.35
N ASP A 70 -0.69 -19.65 -6.01
CA ASP A 70 -1.36 -20.85 -6.56
C ASP A 70 -2.78 -20.95 -6.03
N ASP A 71 -2.98 -20.61 -4.77
CA ASP A 71 -4.30 -20.52 -4.17
C ASP A 71 -5.16 -19.52 -4.94
N LEU A 72 -4.71 -18.27 -5.12
CA LEU A 72 -5.46 -17.24 -5.85
C LEU A 72 -5.77 -17.64 -7.30
N ARG A 73 -4.80 -18.18 -8.05
CA ARG A 73 -5.02 -18.60 -9.45
C ARG A 73 -6.03 -19.74 -9.58
N ARG A 74 -6.15 -20.62 -8.57
CA ARG A 74 -7.17 -21.68 -8.54
C ARG A 74 -8.54 -21.15 -8.14
N TRP A 75 -8.59 -20.22 -7.19
CA TRP A 75 -9.82 -19.66 -6.66
C TRP A 75 -10.49 -18.66 -7.59
N ALA A 76 -9.73 -17.74 -8.21
CA ALA A 76 -10.27 -16.64 -8.98
C ALA A 76 -11.24 -17.08 -10.11
N PRO A 77 -10.93 -18.13 -10.92
CA PRO A 77 -11.84 -18.60 -11.96
C PRO A 77 -13.13 -19.24 -11.45
N THR A 78 -13.17 -19.68 -10.18
CA THR A 78 -14.36 -20.30 -9.57
C THR A 78 -15.37 -19.28 -9.08
N ARG A 79 -14.98 -18.00 -9.00
CA ARG A 79 -15.82 -16.93 -8.48
C ARG A 79 -16.50 -16.18 -9.62
N ALA A 80 -17.82 -16.03 -9.53
CA ALA A 80 -18.55 -15.14 -10.42
C ALA A 80 -18.21 -13.67 -10.11
N LEU A 81 -18.04 -12.85 -11.15
CA LEU A 81 -17.95 -11.40 -11.01
C LEU A 81 -19.36 -10.81 -10.86
N ASP A 82 -20.03 -11.08 -9.74
CA ASP A 82 -21.41 -10.65 -9.47
C ASP A 82 -21.52 -9.59 -8.35
N GLY A 83 -20.40 -9.24 -7.72
CA GLY A 83 -20.33 -8.27 -6.64
C GLY A 83 -20.50 -8.88 -5.25
N THR A 84 -20.66 -10.20 -5.13
CA THR A 84 -20.62 -10.89 -3.84
C THR A 84 -19.26 -10.68 -3.18
N LEU A 85 -19.25 -10.44 -1.87
CA LEU A 85 -18.06 -10.16 -1.09
C LEU A 85 -18.22 -10.82 0.29
N ASP A 86 -17.28 -11.67 0.66
CA ASP A 86 -17.21 -12.22 2.02
C ASP A 86 -16.59 -11.17 2.94
N ALA A 87 -16.83 -11.25 4.25
CA ALA A 87 -16.24 -10.29 5.18
C ALA A 87 -14.72 -10.55 5.32
N PRO A 88 -13.92 -9.50 5.55
CA PRO A 88 -12.49 -9.65 5.78
C PRO A 88 -12.28 -10.36 7.13
N PRO A 89 -11.16 -11.08 7.32
CA PRO A 89 -10.84 -11.64 8.65
C PRO A 89 -10.84 -10.56 9.74
N LEU A 90 -10.27 -9.39 9.43
CA LEU A 90 -10.36 -8.18 10.25
C LEU A 90 -10.04 -6.93 9.40
N VAL A 91 -10.45 -5.76 9.88
CA VAL A 91 -9.99 -4.44 9.38
C VAL A 91 -9.36 -3.69 10.55
N TRP A 92 -8.21 -3.07 10.35
CA TRP A 92 -7.55 -2.26 11.38
C TRP A 92 -8.19 -0.86 11.45
N ILE A 93 -9.04 -0.64 12.45
CA ILE A 93 -9.79 0.63 12.62
C ILE A 93 -8.98 1.66 13.41
N GLY A 94 -8.09 1.19 14.28
CA GLY A 94 -7.19 2.03 15.08
C GLY A 94 -7.85 2.70 16.29
N SER A 95 -9.13 3.08 16.21
CA SER A 95 -9.83 3.76 17.31
C SER A 95 -11.27 3.29 17.50
N PRO A 96 -11.82 3.33 18.72
CA PRO A 96 -13.19 2.92 19.00
C PRO A 96 -14.25 3.96 18.63
N GLU A 97 -13.89 5.25 18.57
CA GLU A 97 -14.83 6.36 18.39
C GLU A 97 -14.45 7.24 17.19
N ILE A 98 -15.45 7.87 16.59
CA ILE A 98 -15.30 8.85 15.52
C ILE A 98 -16.17 10.09 15.77
N VAL A 99 -15.64 11.27 15.46
CA VAL A 99 -16.32 12.56 15.50
C VAL A 99 -16.21 13.18 14.12
N ARG A 100 -17.35 13.41 13.45
CA ARG A 100 -17.42 14.06 12.13
C ARG A 100 -17.84 15.51 12.29
N GLY A 101 -17.57 16.35 11.29
CA GLY A 101 -17.88 17.78 11.31
C GLY A 101 -17.15 18.55 12.41
N ALA A 102 -16.04 18.00 12.92
CA ALA A 102 -15.34 18.51 14.06
C ALA A 102 -14.53 19.77 13.72
N ARG A 103 -14.31 20.62 14.71
CA ARG A 103 -13.39 21.75 14.67
C ARG A 103 -12.46 21.73 15.87
N ILE A 104 -11.18 21.90 15.59
CA ILE A 104 -10.14 22.11 16.61
C ILE A 104 -9.99 23.62 16.83
N SER A 105 -9.89 24.05 18.08
CA SER A 105 -9.60 25.45 18.41
C SER A 105 -8.22 25.89 17.90
N ALA A 106 -8.02 27.18 17.70
CA ALA A 106 -6.75 27.71 17.18
C ALA A 106 -5.54 27.39 18.08
N ASP A 107 -5.75 27.23 19.39
CA ASP A 107 -4.71 26.82 20.35
C ASP A 107 -4.48 25.30 20.41
N GLY A 108 -5.24 24.51 19.64
CA GLY A 108 -5.11 23.06 19.59
C GLY A 108 -5.56 22.34 20.86
N ARG A 109 -6.36 22.97 21.73
CA ARG A 109 -6.71 22.41 23.06
C ARG A 109 -8.15 21.97 23.22
N MET A 110 -9.03 22.33 22.28
CA MET A 110 -10.46 22.00 22.33
C MET A 110 -10.92 21.40 21.01
N LEU A 111 -11.75 20.37 21.11
CA LEU A 111 -12.49 19.80 19.99
C LEU A 111 -13.96 20.16 20.16
N SER A 112 -14.64 20.50 19.06
CA SER A 112 -16.07 20.76 19.06
C SER A 112 -16.76 20.18 17.83
N ALA A 113 -17.94 19.61 18.02
CA ALA A 113 -18.79 19.06 16.96
C ALA A 113 -20.23 18.99 17.47
N ASP A 114 -21.22 19.30 16.63
CA ASP A 114 -22.65 19.17 16.93
C ASP A 114 -23.09 19.73 18.31
N GLY A 115 -22.54 20.89 18.67
CA GLY A 115 -22.81 21.56 19.96
C GLY A 115 -22.05 20.97 21.17
N SER A 116 -21.43 19.81 21.01
CA SER A 116 -20.56 19.18 22.00
C SER A 116 -19.15 19.77 22.00
N ARG A 117 -18.48 19.69 23.16
CA ARG A 117 -17.10 20.17 23.34
C ARG A 117 -16.32 19.21 24.24
N TRP A 118 -15.07 18.96 23.86
CA TRP A 118 -14.12 18.15 24.62
C TRP A 118 -12.81 18.91 24.78
N SER A 119 -12.10 18.68 25.89
CA SER A 119 -10.66 18.91 25.89
C SER A 119 -10.02 18.02 24.84
N PHE A 120 -9.04 18.55 24.11
CA PHE A 120 -8.39 17.83 23.01
C PHE A 120 -7.00 17.39 23.41
N ALA A 121 -6.71 16.12 23.18
CA ALA A 121 -5.40 15.52 23.37
C ALA A 121 -5.03 14.69 22.14
N LEU A 122 -3.75 14.36 22.01
CA LEU A 122 -3.20 13.55 20.93
C LEU A 122 -2.70 12.22 21.49
N ALA A 123 -2.95 11.14 20.76
CA ALA A 123 -2.43 9.81 21.08
C ALA A 123 -0.89 9.86 21.07
N PRO A 124 -0.19 9.35 22.09
CA PRO A 124 1.25 9.57 22.25
C PRO A 124 2.09 9.26 21.01
N LYS A 125 3.12 10.06 20.80
CA LYS A 125 4.14 9.83 19.78
C LYS A 125 4.93 8.57 20.09
N ILE A 126 5.06 7.68 19.10
CA ILE A 126 5.98 6.53 19.18
C ILE A 126 7.42 7.06 19.21
N PRO A 127 8.30 6.59 20.12
CA PRO A 127 9.64 7.16 20.28
C PRO A 127 10.50 7.17 19.01
N LEU A 128 10.34 6.14 18.16
CA LEU A 128 11.08 6.02 16.89
C LEU A 128 10.50 6.88 15.77
N ASN A 129 9.28 7.40 15.92
CA ASN A 129 8.62 8.13 14.87
C ASN A 129 9.25 9.52 14.71
N ARG A 130 9.66 9.87 13.49
CA ARG A 130 10.24 11.19 13.17
C ARG A 130 9.19 12.22 12.72
N SER A 131 7.99 11.76 12.37
CA SER A 131 6.85 12.60 11.97
C SER A 131 5.88 12.73 13.12
N TYR A 132 5.61 13.94 13.60
CA TYR A 132 4.54 14.08 14.56
C TYR A 132 3.89 15.46 14.49
N TYR A 133 2.64 15.50 14.95
CA TYR A 133 1.82 16.69 15.03
C TYR A 133 2.50 17.80 15.82
N ASP A 134 2.45 19.02 15.31
CA ASP A 134 3.01 20.23 15.94
C ASP A 134 2.12 21.48 15.72
N ASP A 135 2.66 22.67 15.99
CA ASP A 135 1.95 23.94 15.82
C ASP A 135 1.53 24.19 14.35
N SER A 136 2.32 23.74 13.38
CA SER A 136 1.99 23.87 11.95
C SER A 136 0.81 22.95 11.57
N SER A 137 0.73 21.77 12.18
CA SER A 137 -0.41 20.87 12.05
C SER A 137 -1.68 21.54 12.58
N SER A 138 -1.61 22.17 13.77
CA SER A 138 -2.75 22.88 14.37
C SER A 138 -3.24 24.04 13.49
N ALA A 139 -2.32 24.84 12.96
CA ALA A 139 -2.67 25.95 12.06
C ALA A 139 -3.36 25.45 10.79
N PHE A 140 -2.88 24.34 10.21
CA PHE A 140 -3.48 23.76 9.01
C PHE A 140 -4.88 23.16 9.26
N LEU A 141 -5.05 22.45 10.38
CA LEU A 141 -6.25 21.68 10.69
C LEU A 141 -7.37 22.52 11.32
N SER A 142 -7.05 23.54 12.12
CA SER A 142 -8.06 24.42 12.74
C SER A 142 -8.85 25.26 11.73
N ALA A 143 -8.31 25.47 10.53
CA ALA A 143 -8.94 26.24 9.46
C ALA A 143 -10.09 25.51 8.73
N ARG A 144 -10.36 24.23 9.05
CA ARG A 144 -11.21 23.35 8.23
C ARG A 144 -12.07 22.40 9.09
N PRO A 145 -13.17 21.87 8.53
CA PRO A 145 -13.91 20.78 9.17
C PRO A 145 -13.10 19.47 9.11
N LEU A 146 -13.22 18.68 10.17
CA LEU A 146 -12.41 17.49 10.40
C LEU A 146 -13.27 16.28 10.78
N THR A 147 -12.86 15.12 10.29
CA THR A 147 -13.23 13.84 10.87
C THR A 147 -12.09 13.37 11.76
N VAL A 148 -12.39 13.08 13.03
CA VAL A 148 -11.38 12.72 14.03
C VAL A 148 -11.72 11.35 14.63
N ARG A 149 -10.76 10.42 14.61
CA ARG A 149 -10.89 9.13 15.30
C ARG A 149 -10.08 9.13 16.58
N GLY A 150 -10.60 8.52 17.64
CA GLY A 150 -9.95 8.52 18.95
C GLY A 150 -10.74 7.81 20.02
N SER A 151 -10.53 8.23 21.26
CA SER A 151 -11.27 7.72 22.43
C SER A 151 -11.58 8.86 23.39
N THR A 152 -12.74 8.80 24.02
CA THR A 152 -13.16 9.78 25.02
C THR A 152 -12.94 9.23 26.42
N HIS A 153 -12.26 10.00 27.27
CA HIS A 153 -12.12 9.70 28.69
C HIS A 153 -12.21 10.99 29.52
N ALA A 154 -13.11 11.00 30.52
CA ALA A 154 -13.26 12.11 31.47
C ALA A 154 -13.35 13.51 30.82
N GLY A 155 -14.12 13.65 29.75
CA GLY A 155 -14.30 14.93 29.02
C GLY A 155 -13.14 15.31 28.08
N THR A 156 -12.12 14.47 27.96
CA THR A 156 -11.01 14.62 27.00
C THR A 156 -11.18 13.64 25.85
N PHE A 157 -11.09 14.14 24.61
CA PHE A 157 -11.00 13.33 23.41
C PHE A 157 -9.54 13.21 22.99
N THR A 158 -8.99 12.00 23.08
CA THR A 158 -7.62 11.71 22.65
C THR A 158 -7.65 11.22 21.21
N ALA A 159 -7.27 12.09 20.27
CA ALA A 159 -7.26 11.80 18.85
C ALA A 159 -6.08 10.93 18.45
N ARG A 160 -6.35 9.93 17.60
CA ARG A 160 -5.35 9.09 16.93
C ARG A 160 -5.29 9.36 15.43
N THR A 161 -6.39 9.75 14.81
CA THR A 161 -6.48 10.08 13.38
C THR A 161 -7.18 11.42 13.23
N ILE A 162 -6.65 12.30 12.37
CA ILE A 162 -7.24 13.62 12.11
C ILE A 162 -7.31 13.86 10.59
N TRP A 163 -8.51 13.77 10.02
CA TRP A 163 -8.74 13.82 8.58
C TRP A 163 -9.43 15.13 8.16
N PRO A 164 -8.83 15.90 7.23
CA PRO A 164 -9.49 17.02 6.55
C PRO A 164 -10.70 16.58 5.72
N GLU A 165 -11.92 17.00 6.07
CA GLU A 165 -13.11 16.59 5.33
C GLU A 165 -13.18 17.21 3.92
N ASP A 166 -12.44 18.28 3.67
CA ASP A 166 -12.32 18.90 2.34
C ASP A 166 -11.47 18.07 1.36
N PHE A 167 -10.82 17.00 1.81
CA PHE A 167 -10.13 16.03 0.94
C PHE A 167 -11.15 15.04 0.38
N ARG A 168 -11.82 15.45 -0.70
CA ARG A 168 -12.97 14.75 -1.28
C ARG A 168 -12.89 14.68 -2.79
N LEU A 169 -13.59 13.72 -3.39
CA LEU A 169 -13.86 13.75 -4.82
C LEU A 169 -14.76 14.94 -5.15
N ASP A 170 -14.18 15.94 -5.81
CA ASP A 170 -14.90 17.15 -6.18
C ASP A 170 -15.72 16.94 -7.45
N GLN A 171 -17.04 17.13 -7.34
CA GLN A 171 -17.95 17.12 -8.49
C GLN A 171 -17.70 18.29 -9.45
N ASN A 172 -16.95 19.31 -9.05
CA ASN A 172 -16.52 20.42 -9.89
C ASN A 172 -15.07 20.30 -10.36
N ALA A 173 -14.39 19.18 -10.11
CA ALA A 173 -13.01 18.93 -10.53
C ALA A 173 -12.80 19.22 -12.03
N PRO A 174 -11.73 19.94 -12.41
CA PRO A 174 -11.46 20.25 -13.81
C PRO A 174 -11.20 18.96 -14.62
N LEU A 175 -11.63 18.96 -15.87
CA LEU A 175 -11.30 17.90 -16.83
C LEU A 175 -9.92 18.21 -17.45
N GLN A 176 -8.94 17.34 -17.22
CA GLN A 176 -7.62 17.39 -17.84
C GLN A 176 -7.33 16.04 -18.50
N ARG A 177 -7.43 16.00 -19.83
CA ARG A 177 -7.07 14.80 -20.58
C ARG A 177 -5.55 14.64 -20.62
N ILE A 178 -5.10 13.41 -20.45
CA ILE A 178 -3.70 13.01 -20.64
C ILE A 178 -3.63 11.81 -21.58
N ASP A 179 -2.46 11.57 -22.16
CA ASP A 179 -2.25 10.35 -22.94
C ASP A 179 -2.37 9.11 -22.05
N ALA A 180 -2.90 8.02 -22.60
CA ALA A 180 -3.05 6.75 -21.90
C ALA A 180 -1.70 5.98 -21.84
N THR A 181 -0.65 6.66 -21.36
CA THR A 181 0.71 6.14 -21.30
C THR A 181 1.31 6.27 -19.89
N PRO A 182 2.22 5.35 -19.52
CA PRO A 182 2.93 5.45 -18.24
C PRO A 182 3.69 6.77 -18.06
N ALA A 183 4.26 7.32 -19.14
CA ALA A 183 5.00 8.57 -19.11
C ALA A 183 4.12 9.79 -18.83
N ALA A 184 2.87 9.81 -19.32
CA ALA A 184 1.94 10.90 -19.07
C ALA A 184 1.48 10.94 -17.60
N LEU A 185 1.25 9.77 -16.98
CA LEU A 185 0.97 9.68 -15.54
C LEU A 185 2.15 10.14 -14.70
N ARG A 186 3.38 9.78 -15.09
CA ARG A 186 4.60 10.30 -14.46
C ARG A 186 4.66 11.82 -14.52
N ALA A 187 4.41 12.39 -15.70
CA ALA A 187 4.42 13.83 -15.89
C ALA A 187 3.35 14.53 -15.02
N LEU A 188 2.16 13.92 -14.89
CA LEU A 188 1.09 14.44 -14.02
C LEU A 188 1.51 14.49 -12.55
N ILE A 189 2.16 13.43 -12.04
CA ILE A 189 2.68 13.38 -10.66
C ILE A 189 3.77 14.43 -10.44
N ARG A 190 4.69 14.56 -11.41
CA ARG A 190 5.87 15.43 -11.32
C ARG A 190 5.61 16.87 -11.75
N ALA A 191 4.36 17.22 -12.10
CA ALA A 191 4.00 18.56 -12.55
C ALA A 191 4.19 19.62 -11.45
N GLU A 192 3.98 19.23 -10.19
CA GLU A 192 4.15 20.12 -9.04
C GLU A 192 5.56 20.03 -8.45
N PRO A 193 6.08 21.14 -7.89
CA PRO A 193 7.28 21.12 -7.07
C PRO A 193 7.18 20.08 -5.96
N ARG A 194 8.21 19.25 -5.81
CA ARG A 194 8.25 18.13 -4.86
C ARG A 194 7.05 17.18 -4.95
N GLY A 195 6.48 17.01 -6.14
CA GLY A 195 5.27 16.22 -6.34
C GLY A 195 4.04 16.78 -5.62
N GLY A 196 4.06 18.06 -5.23
CA GLY A 196 2.93 18.73 -4.59
C GLY A 196 2.81 18.47 -3.09
N ALA A 197 3.91 18.12 -2.42
CA ALA A 197 3.97 17.99 -0.96
C ALA A 197 3.37 19.19 -0.21
N GLN A 198 3.57 20.40 -0.73
CA GLN A 198 3.06 21.66 -0.16
C GLN A 198 1.89 22.27 -0.96
N ALA A 199 1.43 21.60 -2.02
CA ALA A 199 0.31 22.10 -2.81
C ALA A 199 -1.01 21.87 -2.06
N PRO A 200 -2.11 22.53 -2.43
CA PRO A 200 -3.43 22.13 -1.96
C PRO A 200 -3.80 20.71 -2.44
N PHE A 201 -4.72 20.09 -1.71
CA PHE A 201 -5.44 18.92 -2.22
C PHE A 201 -6.07 19.26 -3.57
N ALA A 202 -5.98 18.33 -4.51
CA ALA A 202 -6.54 18.50 -5.84
C ALA A 202 -7.25 17.24 -6.31
N ALA A 203 -8.41 17.42 -6.94
CA ALA A 203 -9.10 16.41 -7.71
C ALA A 203 -9.15 16.87 -9.17
N THR A 204 -8.76 15.99 -10.09
CA THR A 204 -8.73 16.27 -11.53
C THR A 204 -9.36 15.10 -12.26
N VAL A 205 -10.38 15.36 -13.07
CA VAL A 205 -11.00 14.32 -13.89
C VAL A 205 -10.13 14.10 -15.13
N LEU A 206 -9.72 12.86 -15.39
CA LEU A 206 -8.92 12.49 -16.56
C LEU A 206 -9.77 11.99 -17.71
N TRP A 207 -10.89 11.33 -17.40
CA TRP A 207 -11.83 10.77 -18.36
C TRP A 207 -13.22 10.58 -17.74
N GLU A 208 -14.27 10.69 -18.56
CA GLU A 208 -15.66 10.39 -18.19
C GLU A 208 -16.37 9.69 -19.36
N ARG A 209 -17.24 8.74 -19.04
CA ARG A 209 -18.07 8.05 -20.03
C ARG A 209 -19.06 8.99 -20.70
N SER A 210 -19.66 9.90 -19.92
CA SER A 210 -20.63 10.88 -20.40
C SER A 210 -20.18 12.30 -20.02
N PRO A 211 -19.21 12.89 -20.77
CA PRO A 211 -18.71 14.23 -20.47
C PRO A 211 -19.83 15.27 -20.47
N GLY A 212 -19.84 16.13 -19.45
CA GLY A 212 -20.86 17.19 -19.29
C GLY A 212 -22.16 16.71 -18.65
N ALA A 213 -22.31 15.42 -18.33
CA ALA A 213 -23.38 14.95 -17.47
C ALA A 213 -23.12 15.39 -16.02
N ALA A 214 -24.19 15.55 -15.23
CA ALA A 214 -24.06 15.84 -13.81
C ALA A 214 -23.31 14.68 -13.10
N ARG A 215 -22.22 15.00 -12.41
CA ARG A 215 -21.39 14.03 -11.69
C ARG A 215 -22.08 13.58 -10.40
N ARG A 216 -22.93 12.57 -10.51
CA ARG A 216 -23.66 11.97 -9.38
C ARG A 216 -23.00 10.66 -8.97
N TRP A 217 -21.81 10.77 -8.39
CA TRP A 217 -21.01 9.60 -8.02
C TRP A 217 -21.18 9.18 -6.56
N GLU A 218 -21.95 9.91 -5.75
CA GLU A 218 -22.24 9.50 -4.39
C GLU A 218 -22.81 8.08 -4.34
N GLY A 219 -22.26 7.25 -3.45
CA GLY A 219 -22.57 5.84 -3.33
C GLY A 219 -21.97 4.95 -4.42
N ALA A 220 -21.36 5.49 -5.48
CA ALA A 220 -20.76 4.70 -6.53
C ALA A 220 -19.55 3.91 -6.00
N PRO A 221 -19.41 2.63 -6.36
CA PRO A 221 -18.23 1.85 -6.01
C PRO A 221 -16.98 2.37 -6.71
N VAL A 222 -15.84 2.24 -6.05
CA VAL A 222 -14.54 2.64 -6.57
C VAL A 222 -13.51 1.54 -6.46
N LEU A 223 -12.62 1.52 -7.44
CA LEU A 223 -11.33 0.87 -7.38
C LEU A 223 -10.27 1.95 -7.62
N ALA A 224 -9.37 2.17 -6.67
CA ALA A 224 -8.31 3.14 -6.84
C ALA A 224 -6.94 2.51 -6.66
N VAL A 225 -5.99 3.04 -7.43
CA VAL A 225 -4.57 2.71 -7.30
C VAL A 225 -3.92 3.87 -6.58
N MET A 226 -3.15 3.59 -5.53
CA MET A 226 -2.52 4.61 -4.72
C MET A 226 -1.00 4.52 -4.77
N LEU A 227 -0.37 5.68 -4.91
CA LEU A 227 1.07 5.88 -4.83
C LEU A 227 1.38 6.94 -3.78
N ASN A 228 2.13 6.58 -2.76
CA ASN A 228 2.69 7.54 -1.81
C ASN A 228 4.10 7.92 -2.24
N GLY A 229 4.45 9.19 -2.06
CA GLY A 229 5.72 9.77 -2.47
C GLY A 229 6.94 9.28 -1.69
N ALA A 230 8.08 9.83 -2.06
CA ALA A 230 9.32 9.70 -1.30
C ALA A 230 9.23 10.50 0.00
N GLN A 231 9.86 10.00 1.06
CA GLN A 231 10.02 10.73 2.31
C GLN A 231 11.18 11.73 2.20
N GLY A 232 11.10 12.84 2.95
CA GLY A 232 12.13 13.90 2.89
C GLY A 232 13.40 13.61 3.68
N ASP A 233 13.38 12.61 4.57
CA ASP A 233 14.37 12.36 5.62
C ASP A 233 14.55 10.86 5.94
N ASP A 234 14.27 10.01 4.95
CA ASP A 234 14.43 8.55 5.02
C ASP A 234 14.86 8.03 3.65
N ASP A 235 16.14 7.66 3.56
CA ASP A 235 16.78 7.27 2.31
C ASP A 235 16.37 5.86 1.83
N GLU A 236 15.71 5.07 2.67
CA GLU A 236 15.11 3.78 2.29
C GLU A 236 13.75 3.97 1.61
N ALA A 237 13.13 5.14 1.76
CA ALA A 237 11.77 5.39 1.29
C ALA A 237 11.68 6.23 0.00
N HIS A 238 12.78 6.40 -0.75
CA HIS A 238 12.78 7.09 -2.05
C HIS A 238 11.86 6.43 -3.08
N GLY A 239 11.65 5.12 -2.98
CA GLY A 239 10.75 4.34 -3.85
C GLY A 239 9.26 4.63 -3.64
N GLY A 240 8.90 5.29 -2.54
CA GLY A 240 7.51 5.51 -2.16
C GLY A 240 6.84 4.26 -1.57
N HIS A 241 5.51 4.23 -1.61
CA HIS A 241 4.71 3.10 -1.15
C HIS A 241 3.46 2.93 -1.99
N PHE A 242 2.94 1.72 -2.07
CA PHE A 242 1.87 1.37 -2.99
C PHE A 242 0.72 0.67 -2.27
N ALA A 243 -0.52 0.97 -2.66
CA ALA A 243 -1.70 0.27 -2.19
C ALA A 243 -2.80 0.25 -3.27
N LEU A 244 -3.62 -0.80 -3.23
CA LEU A 244 -4.91 -0.82 -3.91
C LEU A 244 -6.00 -0.46 -2.91
N VAL A 245 -6.95 0.34 -3.36
CA VAL A 245 -7.99 0.92 -2.52
C VAL A 245 -9.36 0.57 -3.10
N THR A 246 -10.29 0.15 -2.25
CA THR A 246 -11.69 -0.10 -2.64
C THR A 246 -12.64 0.61 -1.70
N GLY A 247 -13.84 0.93 -2.18
CA GLY A 247 -14.84 1.57 -1.34
C GLY A 247 -16.03 2.08 -2.12
N ARG A 248 -16.81 2.93 -1.47
CA ARG A 248 -17.88 3.70 -2.09
C ARG A 248 -17.68 5.17 -1.80
N ILE A 249 -17.98 6.01 -2.78
CA ILE A 249 -17.91 7.47 -2.61
C ILE A 249 -18.95 7.86 -1.55
N GLY A 250 -18.49 8.49 -0.48
CA GLY A 250 -19.35 8.94 0.61
C GLY A 250 -20.11 10.21 0.26
N VAL A 251 -20.90 10.69 1.22
CA VAL A 251 -21.72 11.89 1.07
C VAL A 251 -20.87 13.07 0.65
N GLY A 252 -21.31 13.80 -0.38
CA GLY A 252 -20.60 14.98 -0.87
C GLY A 252 -19.19 14.69 -1.42
N GLY A 253 -18.90 13.44 -1.80
CA GLY A 253 -17.60 13.05 -2.38
C GLY A 253 -16.59 12.51 -1.37
N ALA A 254 -16.99 12.26 -0.12
CA ALA A 254 -16.08 11.80 0.93
C ALA A 254 -15.37 10.48 0.57
N ILE A 255 -14.13 10.32 1.03
CA ILE A 255 -13.25 9.19 0.68
C ILE A 255 -12.62 8.51 1.92
N ASP A 256 -12.84 9.08 3.10
CA ASP A 256 -12.23 8.70 4.39
C ASP A 256 -12.43 7.23 4.74
N ASP A 257 -13.63 6.70 4.49
CA ASP A 257 -13.98 5.33 4.83
C ASP A 257 -13.56 4.30 3.76
N TRP A 258 -12.86 4.67 2.67
CA TRP A 258 -12.32 3.67 1.72
C TRP A 258 -11.27 2.78 2.37
N ILE A 259 -11.10 1.54 1.92
CA ILE A 259 -10.10 0.62 2.47
C ILE A 259 -8.85 0.61 1.59
N ALA A 260 -7.71 0.96 2.18
CA ALA A 260 -6.39 0.72 1.60
C ALA A 260 -5.88 -0.67 2.04
N ASN A 261 -5.48 -1.48 1.07
CA ASN A 261 -4.81 -2.76 1.31
C ASN A 261 -3.31 -2.48 1.55
N ASN A 262 -2.96 -2.21 2.81
CA ASN A 262 -1.63 -1.81 3.24
C ASN A 262 -0.72 -3.01 3.55
N PHE A 263 0.37 -3.19 2.80
CA PHE A 263 1.38 -4.23 3.06
C PHE A 263 2.70 -3.62 3.52
N TYR A 264 3.11 -3.98 4.73
CA TYR A 264 4.45 -3.75 5.27
C TYR A 264 4.98 -5.07 5.81
N THR A 265 6.28 -5.15 6.08
CA THR A 265 6.82 -6.33 6.76
C THR A 265 6.13 -6.57 8.11
N LEU A 266 5.78 -7.82 8.38
CA LEU A 266 5.26 -8.26 9.67
C LEU A 266 6.39 -8.67 10.64
N ASP A 267 7.61 -8.85 10.12
CA ASP A 267 8.77 -9.39 10.84
C ASP A 267 9.61 -8.31 11.55
N ALA A 268 9.16 -7.06 11.55
CA ALA A 268 9.81 -5.94 12.25
C ALA A 268 8.79 -5.00 12.88
N GLU A 269 9.18 -4.36 13.98
CA GLU A 269 8.38 -3.30 14.60
C GLU A 269 8.61 -1.99 13.85
N SER A 270 7.62 -1.56 13.07
CA SER A 270 7.70 -0.30 12.33
C SER A 270 8.01 0.88 13.26
N GLU A 271 8.91 1.76 12.83
CA GLU A 271 9.24 3.03 13.53
C GLU A 271 8.00 3.92 13.77
N LYS A 272 6.94 3.70 12.97
CA LYS A 272 5.66 4.42 12.93
C LYS A 272 4.51 3.63 13.52
N GLY A 273 4.77 2.42 14.06
CA GLY A 273 3.73 1.51 14.53
C GLY A 273 2.83 0.94 13.42
N ILE A 274 3.27 0.99 12.16
CA ILE A 274 2.49 0.45 11.04
C ILE A 274 2.39 -1.08 11.16
N LEU A 275 1.16 -1.57 11.10
CA LEU A 275 0.84 -2.98 10.86
C LEU A 275 0.28 -3.15 9.45
N ALA A 276 0.62 -4.26 8.81
CA ALA A 276 0.04 -4.61 7.52
C ALA A 276 -1.41 -5.04 7.70
N ALA A 277 -2.34 -4.34 7.06
CA ALA A 277 -3.76 -4.56 7.21
C ALA A 277 -4.57 -3.95 6.07
N MET A 278 -5.81 -4.41 5.94
CA MET A 278 -6.88 -3.57 5.41
C MET A 278 -7.16 -2.47 6.43
N VAL A 279 -7.11 -1.21 5.98
CA VAL A 279 -7.20 -0.04 6.86
C VAL A 279 -8.03 1.07 6.20
N PRO A 280 -8.93 1.76 6.93
CA PRO A 280 -9.63 2.93 6.41
C PRO A 280 -8.67 4.01 5.90
N LEU A 281 -9.07 4.74 4.88
CA LEU A 281 -8.18 5.63 4.14
C LEU A 281 -7.72 6.82 4.99
N ASP A 282 -8.62 7.34 5.82
CA ASP A 282 -8.27 8.36 6.81
C ASP A 282 -7.22 7.86 7.81
N ASN A 283 -7.34 6.64 8.33
CA ASN A 283 -6.36 6.02 9.21
C ASN A 283 -5.01 5.82 8.45
N TYR A 284 -5.08 5.27 7.24
CA TYR A 284 -3.91 5.05 6.39
C TYR A 284 -3.13 6.34 6.09
N LEU A 285 -3.83 7.43 5.79
CA LEU A 285 -3.20 8.70 5.42
C LEU A 285 -2.90 9.61 6.62
N ALA A 286 -3.73 9.58 7.67
CA ALA A 286 -3.75 10.61 8.70
C ALA A 286 -3.79 10.10 10.15
N ASP A 287 -3.48 8.83 10.43
CA ASP A 287 -3.07 8.41 11.77
C ASP A 287 -1.82 9.19 12.20
N LEU A 288 -1.82 9.72 13.43
CA LEU A 288 -0.76 10.59 13.93
C LEU A 288 0.64 9.96 13.91
N ASN A 289 0.71 8.63 14.02
CA ASN A 289 1.98 7.90 13.97
C ASN A 289 2.22 7.24 12.60
N SER A 290 1.23 6.55 12.05
CA SER A 290 1.38 5.72 10.84
C SER A 290 0.90 6.37 9.54
N GLY A 291 0.24 7.52 9.61
CA GLY A 291 -0.41 8.17 8.48
C GLY A 291 0.59 8.61 7.41
N GLN A 292 0.41 8.11 6.17
CA GLN A 292 1.35 8.41 5.07
C GLN A 292 1.44 9.90 4.75
N ALA A 293 0.34 10.65 4.90
CA ALA A 293 0.29 12.05 4.54
C ALA A 293 1.10 12.93 5.51
N TRP A 294 1.49 12.47 6.70
CA TRP A 294 2.30 13.30 7.61
C TRP A 294 3.74 13.54 7.11
N TYR A 295 4.23 12.70 6.20
CA TYR A 295 5.64 12.69 5.81
C TYR A 295 5.89 12.54 4.30
N ARG A 296 4.83 12.57 3.48
CA ARG A 296 4.93 12.55 2.02
C ARG A 296 3.61 12.93 1.33
N PRO A 297 3.64 13.46 0.10
CA PRO A 297 2.45 13.55 -0.74
C PRO A 297 1.96 12.16 -1.15
N SER A 298 0.68 12.06 -1.50
CA SER A 298 0.08 10.84 -2.03
C SER A 298 -0.81 11.10 -3.24
N TYR A 299 -0.91 10.11 -4.12
CA TYR A 299 -1.63 10.20 -5.38
C TYR A 299 -2.57 9.01 -5.51
N LEU A 300 -3.79 9.25 -5.95
CA LEU A 300 -4.73 8.19 -6.28
C LEU A 300 -5.17 8.36 -7.73
N LEU A 301 -5.25 7.25 -8.45
CA LEU A 301 -6.03 7.17 -9.67
C LEU A 301 -7.29 6.34 -9.37
N VAL A 302 -8.43 7.01 -9.36
CA VAL A 302 -9.72 6.47 -8.93
C VAL A 302 -10.55 6.11 -10.15
N ALA A 303 -10.84 4.82 -10.29
CA ALA A 303 -11.89 4.33 -11.18
C ALA A 303 -13.23 4.40 -10.45
N VAL A 304 -14.08 5.32 -10.90
CA VAL A 304 -15.48 5.38 -10.47
C VAL A 304 -16.27 4.38 -11.32
N LEU A 305 -17.00 3.47 -10.67
CA LEU A 305 -17.64 2.35 -11.33
C LEU A 305 -19.17 2.43 -11.19
N LYS A 306 -19.91 1.99 -12.21
CA LYS A 306 -21.37 1.83 -12.13
C LYS A 306 -21.80 0.59 -11.32
N SER A 307 -20.91 -0.38 -11.18
CA SER A 307 -21.16 -1.66 -10.52
C SER A 307 -19.96 -2.09 -9.68
N GLU A 308 -20.22 -2.82 -8.60
CA GLU A 308 -19.20 -3.19 -7.60
C GLU A 308 -18.37 -4.41 -8.02
N ARG A 309 -18.80 -5.16 -9.05
CA ARG A 309 -18.31 -6.49 -9.44
C ARG A 309 -16.78 -6.62 -9.44
N VAL A 310 -16.08 -5.69 -10.08
CA VAL A 310 -14.61 -5.72 -10.16
C VAL A 310 -13.98 -5.30 -8.84
N ALA A 311 -14.51 -4.26 -8.18
CA ALA A 311 -13.99 -3.80 -6.89
C ALA A 311 -14.13 -4.88 -5.80
N SER A 312 -15.28 -5.56 -5.71
CA SER A 312 -15.49 -6.69 -4.80
C SER A 312 -14.57 -7.86 -5.13
N GLY A 313 -14.39 -8.20 -6.42
CA GLY A 313 -13.48 -9.27 -6.83
C GLY A 313 -12.03 -9.02 -6.42
N VAL A 314 -11.55 -7.78 -6.60
CA VAL A 314 -10.22 -7.37 -6.15
C VAL A 314 -10.11 -7.38 -4.63
N GLN A 315 -11.11 -6.85 -3.91
CA GLN A 315 -11.10 -6.82 -2.44
C GLN A 315 -11.10 -8.24 -1.84
N ALA A 316 -11.93 -9.13 -2.37
CA ALA A 316 -11.99 -10.54 -1.95
C ALA A 316 -10.63 -11.26 -2.13
N ALA A 317 -9.89 -10.93 -3.20
CA ALA A 317 -8.56 -11.49 -3.43
C ALA A 317 -7.55 -11.00 -2.37
N PHE A 318 -7.64 -9.74 -1.96
CA PHE A 318 -6.79 -9.20 -0.90
C PHE A 318 -7.10 -9.82 0.46
N GLU A 319 -8.38 -10.02 0.81
CA GLU A 319 -8.75 -10.70 2.07
C GLU A 319 -8.09 -12.08 2.19
N ARG A 320 -8.11 -12.84 1.09
CA ARG A 320 -7.42 -14.13 0.97
C ARG A 320 -5.90 -14.01 1.08
N THR A 321 -5.33 -12.99 0.44
CA THR A 321 -3.89 -12.71 0.49
C THR A 321 -3.45 -12.38 1.92
N TYR A 322 -4.25 -11.61 2.66
CA TYR A 322 -3.98 -11.29 4.06
C TYR A 322 -3.96 -12.52 4.96
N ASN A 323 -4.86 -13.48 4.74
CA ASN A 323 -4.79 -14.75 5.49
C ASN A 323 -3.46 -15.48 5.25
N HIS A 324 -2.99 -15.55 4.00
CA HIS A 324 -1.66 -16.10 3.69
C HIS A 324 -0.51 -15.28 4.26
N PHE A 325 -0.67 -13.97 4.34
CA PHE A 325 0.32 -13.04 4.86
C PHE A 325 0.47 -13.18 6.38
N TYR A 326 -0.64 -13.14 7.12
CA TYR A 326 -0.63 -13.28 8.58
C TYR A 326 -0.12 -14.63 9.06
N ARG A 327 -0.40 -15.71 8.32
CA ARG A 327 0.11 -17.06 8.65
C ARG A 327 1.55 -17.34 8.21
N HIS A 328 2.24 -16.35 7.64
CA HIS A 328 3.62 -16.49 7.13
C HIS A 328 3.80 -17.44 5.94
N GLN A 329 2.74 -17.74 5.18
CA GLN A 329 2.87 -18.43 3.89
C GLN A 329 3.36 -17.46 2.79
N LEU A 330 2.98 -16.18 2.89
CA LEU A 330 3.50 -15.08 2.10
C LEU A 330 4.36 -14.19 3.00
N VAL A 331 5.65 -14.04 2.66
CA VAL A 331 6.62 -13.28 3.47
C VAL A 331 7.06 -12.03 2.70
N TYR A 332 7.08 -10.89 3.40
CA TYR A 332 7.50 -9.62 2.82
C TYR A 332 9.01 -9.63 2.55
N ARG A 333 9.41 -9.29 1.32
CA ARG A 333 10.82 -9.16 0.93
C ARG A 333 10.97 -7.89 0.09
N HIS A 334 11.76 -6.93 0.55
CA HIS A 334 11.84 -5.61 -0.08
C HIS A 334 12.11 -5.63 -1.60
N ALA A 335 12.96 -6.56 -2.06
CA ALA A 335 13.34 -6.64 -3.46
C ALA A 335 12.31 -7.38 -4.33
N THR A 336 11.64 -8.42 -3.81
CA THR A 336 10.89 -9.39 -4.64
C THR A 336 9.43 -9.58 -4.25
N MET A 337 9.06 -9.15 -3.04
CA MET A 337 7.75 -9.34 -2.44
C MET A 337 7.39 -8.15 -1.52
N ASN A 338 7.48 -6.95 -2.06
CA ASN A 338 7.08 -5.73 -1.37
C ASN A 338 5.61 -5.37 -1.65
N CYS A 339 5.14 -4.23 -1.15
CA CYS A 339 3.77 -3.77 -1.34
C CYS A 339 3.31 -3.69 -2.80
N ALA A 340 4.18 -3.25 -3.72
CA ALA A 340 3.90 -3.20 -5.15
C ALA A 340 3.87 -4.61 -5.74
N SER A 341 4.84 -5.46 -5.39
CA SER A 341 4.90 -6.86 -5.86
C SER A 341 3.63 -7.63 -5.48
N ILE A 342 3.24 -7.58 -4.21
CA ILE A 342 2.06 -8.29 -3.68
C ILE A 342 0.81 -7.81 -4.42
N SER A 343 0.63 -6.49 -4.55
CA SER A 343 -0.54 -5.93 -5.20
C SER A 343 -0.61 -6.26 -6.69
N VAL A 344 0.51 -6.17 -7.42
CA VAL A 344 0.59 -6.52 -8.84
C VAL A 344 0.34 -8.01 -9.04
N ASP A 345 0.87 -8.87 -8.17
CA ASP A 345 0.67 -10.31 -8.25
C ASP A 345 -0.79 -10.71 -7.95
N VAL A 346 -1.48 -10.01 -7.03
CA VAL A 346 -2.94 -10.15 -6.84
C VAL A 346 -3.69 -9.81 -8.13
N LEU A 347 -3.41 -8.65 -8.74
CA LEU A 347 -4.08 -8.25 -9.99
C LEU A 347 -3.82 -9.24 -11.13
N ARG A 348 -2.58 -9.70 -11.29
CA ARG A 348 -2.20 -10.72 -12.29
C ARG A 348 -2.85 -12.07 -12.02
N ALA A 349 -3.03 -12.47 -10.77
CA ALA A 349 -3.72 -13.71 -10.41
C ALA A 349 -5.24 -13.65 -10.68
N LEU A 350 -5.82 -12.44 -10.76
CA LEU A 350 -7.20 -12.20 -11.18
C LEU A 350 -7.34 -12.03 -12.71
N ASP A 351 -6.31 -12.36 -13.47
CA ASP A 351 -6.23 -12.14 -14.91
C ASP A 351 -6.32 -10.65 -15.34
N TRP A 352 -5.96 -9.70 -14.47
CA TRP A 352 -5.56 -8.37 -14.96
C TRP A 352 -4.12 -8.45 -15.44
N ASN A 353 -3.91 -8.34 -16.76
CA ASN A 353 -2.60 -8.43 -17.40
C ASN A 353 -1.78 -7.14 -17.25
N VAL A 354 -1.52 -6.73 -16.01
CA VAL A 354 -0.64 -5.59 -15.70
C VAL A 354 0.74 -5.85 -16.30
N ARG A 355 1.10 -5.01 -17.27
CA ARG A 355 2.32 -5.18 -18.08
C ARG A 355 3.57 -5.21 -17.20
N ALA A 356 4.47 -6.16 -17.46
CA ALA A 356 5.80 -6.17 -16.87
C ALA A 356 6.75 -5.20 -17.59
N ARG A 357 7.54 -4.43 -16.85
CA ARG A 357 8.66 -3.63 -17.41
C ARG A 357 9.95 -4.42 -17.51
N GLY A 358 10.00 -5.56 -16.81
CA GLY A 358 11.18 -6.42 -16.78
C GLY A 358 12.28 -5.88 -15.86
N ALA A 359 13.38 -6.62 -15.82
CA ALA A 359 14.53 -6.36 -14.97
C ALA A 359 15.19 -4.99 -15.24
N THR A 360 15.86 -4.44 -14.23
CA THR A 360 16.73 -3.28 -14.43
C THR A 360 17.91 -3.63 -15.34
N SER A 361 18.65 -4.71 -15.03
CA SER A 361 19.74 -5.21 -15.87
C SER A 361 20.23 -6.59 -15.43
N TRP A 362 19.90 -7.62 -16.21
CA TRP A 362 20.43 -8.98 -16.02
C TRP A 362 21.96 -9.06 -16.14
N PRO A 363 22.61 -8.45 -17.14
CA PRO A 363 24.07 -8.49 -17.24
C PRO A 363 24.76 -7.84 -16.03
N ALA A 364 24.25 -6.70 -15.56
CA ALA A 364 24.82 -6.03 -14.38
C ALA A 364 24.64 -6.87 -13.12
N ALA A 365 23.50 -7.55 -12.96
CA ALA A 365 23.28 -8.47 -11.85
C ALA A 365 24.25 -9.66 -11.89
N ALA A 366 24.36 -10.32 -13.04
CA ALA A 366 25.17 -11.52 -13.21
C ALA A 366 26.66 -11.25 -12.96
N LEU A 367 27.20 -10.14 -13.48
CA LEU A 367 28.59 -9.75 -13.27
C LEU A 367 28.82 -9.09 -11.91
N GLY A 368 27.82 -8.39 -11.39
CA GLY A 368 27.85 -7.73 -10.08
C GLY A 368 27.93 -8.71 -8.93
N LEU A 369 27.29 -9.89 -9.04
CA LEU A 369 27.25 -10.89 -7.98
C LEU A 369 28.67 -11.30 -7.48
N PRO A 370 29.57 -11.86 -8.32
CA PRO A 370 30.92 -12.18 -7.86
C PRO A 370 31.73 -10.95 -7.44
N TYR A 371 31.52 -9.80 -8.11
CA TYR A 371 32.21 -8.56 -7.77
C TYR A 371 31.89 -8.09 -6.34
N PHE A 372 30.60 -8.05 -5.95
CA PHE A 372 30.18 -7.62 -4.62
C PHE A 372 30.54 -8.66 -3.54
N ILE A 373 30.51 -9.96 -3.85
CA ILE A 373 31.02 -10.99 -2.93
C ILE A 373 32.49 -10.70 -2.57
N LEU A 374 33.32 -10.42 -3.58
CA LEU A 374 34.75 -10.16 -3.37
C LEU A 374 35.01 -8.81 -2.69
N ARG A 375 34.31 -7.75 -3.11
CA ARG A 375 34.49 -6.39 -2.61
C ARG A 375 33.95 -6.20 -1.19
N ASP A 376 32.71 -6.60 -0.96
CA ASP A 376 32.00 -6.34 0.29
C ASP A 376 32.10 -7.52 1.28
N ARG A 377 32.71 -8.64 0.86
CA ARG A 377 32.88 -9.87 1.64
C ARG A 377 31.56 -10.38 2.22
N SER A 378 30.47 -10.22 1.47
CA SER A 378 29.11 -10.57 1.91
C SER A 378 28.31 -11.17 0.75
N ILE A 379 27.95 -12.45 0.90
CA ILE A 379 27.07 -13.15 -0.04
C ILE A 379 25.66 -12.55 0.00
N GLU A 380 25.18 -12.23 1.20
CA GLU A 380 23.85 -11.66 1.41
C GLU A 380 23.66 -10.34 0.67
N LYS A 381 24.61 -9.38 0.80
CA LYS A 381 24.54 -8.09 0.09
C LYS A 381 24.58 -8.26 -1.43
N ALA A 382 25.39 -9.20 -1.92
CA ALA A 382 25.48 -9.51 -3.34
C ALA A 382 24.18 -10.14 -3.85
N ALA A 383 23.59 -11.08 -3.11
CA ALA A 383 22.32 -11.72 -3.41
C ALA A 383 21.17 -10.70 -3.44
N GLN A 384 21.11 -9.81 -2.44
CA GLN A 384 20.14 -8.73 -2.39
C GLN A 384 20.26 -7.79 -3.59
N SER A 385 21.48 -7.39 -3.95
CA SER A 385 21.74 -6.55 -5.13
C SER A 385 21.34 -7.24 -6.43
N PHE A 386 21.57 -8.55 -6.53
CA PHE A 386 21.15 -9.36 -7.67
C PHE A 386 19.62 -9.38 -7.81
N ASP A 387 18.91 -9.61 -6.71
CA ASP A 387 17.44 -9.63 -6.73
C ASP A 387 16.88 -8.26 -7.12
N TYR A 388 17.40 -7.15 -6.57
CA TYR A 388 17.00 -5.79 -6.99
C TYR A 388 17.22 -5.51 -8.48
N LEU A 389 18.34 -5.98 -9.05
CA LEU A 389 18.67 -5.72 -10.46
C LEU A 389 17.88 -6.61 -11.43
N THR A 390 17.40 -7.77 -10.98
CA THR A 390 16.70 -8.75 -11.80
C THR A 390 15.18 -8.72 -11.64
N GLU A 391 14.65 -8.12 -10.58
CA GLU A 391 13.21 -8.03 -10.36
C GLU A 391 12.51 -7.19 -11.44
N ASP A 392 11.30 -7.60 -11.81
CA ASP A 392 10.43 -6.80 -12.68
C ASP A 392 10.19 -5.43 -12.03
N GLN A 393 10.55 -4.35 -12.72
CA GLN A 393 10.44 -3.00 -12.17
C GLN A 393 9.00 -2.65 -11.74
N THR A 394 7.98 -3.25 -12.34
CA THR A 394 6.57 -3.03 -11.92
C THR A 394 6.22 -3.74 -10.62
N ARG A 395 6.93 -4.80 -10.26
CA ARG A 395 6.84 -5.44 -8.95
C ARG A 395 7.73 -4.74 -7.93
N LEU A 396 8.87 -4.22 -8.36
CA LEU A 396 9.85 -3.63 -7.46
C LEU A 396 9.52 -2.18 -7.05
N LEU A 397 9.11 -1.33 -7.99
CA LEU A 397 9.00 0.12 -7.80
C LEU A 397 7.52 0.55 -7.76
N PRO A 398 7.03 1.10 -6.63
CA PRO A 398 5.66 1.63 -6.50
C PRO A 398 5.22 2.54 -7.64
N ALA A 399 6.08 3.47 -8.07
CA ALA A 399 5.78 4.40 -9.15
C ALA A 399 5.58 3.67 -10.49
N ALA A 400 6.36 2.62 -10.77
CA ALA A 400 6.22 1.85 -11.99
C ALA A 400 4.92 1.04 -12.01
N ALA A 401 4.52 0.45 -10.89
CA ALA A 401 3.23 -0.22 -10.74
C ALA A 401 2.07 0.75 -11.02
N PHE A 402 2.08 1.91 -10.36
CA PHE A 402 1.06 2.95 -10.53
C PHE A 402 0.93 3.40 -11.98
N GLU A 403 2.06 3.67 -12.65
CA GLU A 403 2.08 4.13 -14.03
C GLU A 403 1.55 3.08 -15.03
N GLU A 404 1.91 1.80 -14.88
CA GLU A 404 1.40 0.75 -15.77
C GLU A 404 -0.09 0.47 -15.54
N ILE A 405 -0.53 0.33 -14.28
CA ILE A 405 -1.94 0.07 -13.97
C ILE A 405 -2.79 1.26 -14.40
N GLY A 406 -2.33 2.48 -14.15
CA GLY A 406 -3.06 3.68 -14.56
C GLY A 406 -3.13 3.87 -16.07
N ALA A 407 -2.06 3.54 -16.80
CA ALA A 407 -2.08 3.58 -18.25
C ALA A 407 -3.05 2.55 -18.82
N ASP A 408 -3.10 1.35 -18.24
CA ASP A 408 -4.09 0.31 -18.59
C ASP A 408 -5.52 0.79 -18.30
N LEU A 409 -5.78 1.43 -17.15
CA LEU A 409 -7.10 2.02 -16.84
C LEU A 409 -7.53 3.07 -17.87
N LEU A 410 -6.63 3.98 -18.25
CA LEU A 410 -6.91 5.00 -19.29
C LEU A 410 -7.14 4.36 -20.67
N GLN A 411 -6.41 3.30 -21.01
CA GLN A 411 -6.62 2.56 -22.25
C GLN A 411 -7.97 1.82 -22.26
N LEU A 412 -8.35 1.19 -21.14
CA LEU A 412 -9.67 0.56 -20.98
C LEU A 412 -10.79 1.59 -21.12
N ALA A 413 -10.68 2.71 -20.40
CA ALA A 413 -11.65 3.80 -20.44
C ALA A 413 -11.85 4.38 -21.85
N THR A 414 -10.76 4.48 -22.62
CA THR A 414 -10.80 5.05 -23.98
C THR A 414 -11.01 4.01 -25.08
N GLY A 415 -11.14 2.72 -24.75
CA GLY A 415 -11.27 1.64 -25.74
C GLY A 415 -10.03 1.44 -26.60
N LYS A 416 -8.85 1.82 -26.10
CA LYS A 416 -7.56 1.81 -26.81
C LYS A 416 -6.59 0.74 -26.31
N LEU A 417 -7.07 -0.26 -25.58
CA LEU A 417 -6.21 -1.32 -25.08
C LEU A 417 -5.54 -2.05 -26.26
N ALA A 418 -4.21 -2.04 -26.30
CA ALA A 418 -3.43 -2.58 -27.42
C ALA A 418 -3.43 -4.13 -27.49
N ARG A 419 -3.98 -4.79 -26.47
CA ARG A 419 -4.02 -6.25 -26.31
C ARG A 419 -5.44 -6.73 -26.11
N THR A 420 -5.66 -8.02 -26.30
CA THR A 420 -6.94 -8.66 -26.00
C THR A 420 -7.22 -8.54 -24.50
N ALA A 421 -8.35 -7.91 -24.16
CA ALA A 421 -8.80 -7.77 -22.78
C ALA A 421 -9.27 -9.12 -22.22
N THR A 422 -8.90 -9.41 -20.97
CA THR A 422 -9.45 -10.53 -20.21
C THR A 422 -10.89 -10.26 -19.78
N GLN A 423 -11.56 -11.25 -19.18
CA GLN A 423 -12.93 -11.06 -18.73
C GLN A 423 -13.04 -9.99 -17.63
N LEU A 424 -12.08 -9.97 -16.69
CA LEU A 424 -12.02 -8.94 -15.65
C LEU A 424 -11.87 -7.55 -16.26
N GLU A 425 -10.94 -7.40 -17.22
CA GLU A 425 -10.65 -6.11 -17.86
C GLU A 425 -11.80 -5.61 -18.73
N LYS A 426 -12.50 -6.50 -19.44
CA LYS A 426 -13.74 -6.16 -20.16
C LYS A 426 -14.80 -5.64 -19.19
N THR A 427 -15.02 -6.37 -18.10
CA THR A 427 -16.00 -5.99 -17.06
C THR A 427 -15.63 -4.64 -16.45
N LEU A 428 -14.35 -4.40 -16.18
CA LEU A 428 -13.85 -3.11 -15.69
C LEU A 428 -14.09 -1.99 -16.70
N GLY A 429 -13.73 -2.20 -17.97
CA GLY A 429 -13.97 -1.25 -19.05
C GLY A 429 -15.46 -0.93 -19.26
N GLU A 430 -16.34 -1.92 -19.08
CA GLU A 430 -17.79 -1.75 -19.10
C GLU A 430 -18.31 -0.95 -17.91
N ASP A 431 -17.77 -1.20 -16.71
CA ASP A 431 -18.23 -0.61 -15.47
C ASP A 431 -17.66 0.79 -15.20
N LEU A 432 -16.57 1.20 -15.85
CA LEU A 432 -15.96 2.53 -15.71
C LEU A 432 -16.92 3.68 -16.08
N GLU A 433 -17.18 4.60 -15.16
CA GLU A 433 -17.95 5.83 -15.39
C GLU A 433 -17.03 7.07 -15.46
N ALA A 434 -15.97 7.08 -14.65
CA ALA A 434 -14.96 8.13 -14.67
C ALA A 434 -13.60 7.64 -14.18
N LEU A 435 -12.55 8.34 -14.59
CA LEU A 435 -11.22 8.25 -14.01
C LEU A 435 -10.86 9.59 -13.41
N VAL A 436 -10.58 9.61 -12.10
CA VAL A 436 -10.25 10.82 -11.36
C VAL A 436 -8.88 10.67 -10.71
N TYR A 437 -8.01 11.64 -10.94
CA TYR A 437 -6.74 11.77 -10.26
C TYR A 437 -6.91 12.61 -9.01
N LEU A 438 -6.46 12.09 -7.86
CA LEU A 438 -6.40 12.83 -6.61
C LEU A 438 -4.94 13.04 -6.22
N ARG A 439 -4.63 14.24 -5.73
CA ARG A 439 -3.37 14.56 -5.06
C ARG A 439 -3.67 14.97 -3.63
N VAL A 440 -3.23 14.16 -2.69
CA VAL A 440 -3.24 14.45 -1.25
C VAL A 440 -1.88 15.07 -0.91
N PRO A 441 -1.84 16.28 -0.34
CA PRO A 441 -0.59 16.89 0.04
C PRO A 441 0.00 16.23 1.27
N GLN A 442 1.25 16.59 1.59
CA GLN A 442 1.79 16.26 2.90
C GLN A 442 1.13 17.18 3.94
N LEU A 443 0.55 16.59 4.97
CA LEU A 443 0.06 17.33 6.14
C LEU A 443 1.26 17.96 6.87
N PRO A 444 1.21 19.27 7.20
CA PRO A 444 2.28 19.92 7.95
C PRO A 444 2.54 19.21 9.28
N SER A 445 3.81 18.93 9.57
CA SER A 445 4.26 18.24 10.78
C SER A 445 5.71 18.57 11.06
N SER A 446 6.28 17.98 12.10
CA SER A 446 7.70 18.11 12.43
C SER A 446 8.67 17.55 11.39
N ARG A 447 8.17 16.94 10.30
CA ARG A 447 8.97 16.18 9.33
C ARG A 447 9.36 17.00 8.10
N ALA A 448 10.49 16.65 7.49
CA ALA A 448 10.90 17.23 6.22
C ALA A 448 9.86 16.98 5.12
N TRP A 449 9.70 17.94 4.22
CA TRP A 449 8.85 17.80 3.04
C TRP A 449 9.40 16.71 2.11
N GLY A 450 8.58 15.71 1.85
CA GLY A 450 8.82 14.64 0.90
C GLY A 450 8.82 15.11 -0.56
N ASP A 451 8.83 14.14 -1.48
CA ASP A 451 8.92 14.36 -2.91
C ASP A 451 8.11 13.30 -3.68
N PHE A 452 8.02 13.40 -5.00
CA PHE A 452 7.55 12.31 -5.85
C PHE A 452 8.50 11.10 -5.76
N PRO A 453 7.99 9.86 -5.90
CA PRO A 453 8.80 8.66 -5.76
C PRO A 453 9.68 8.43 -7.00
N VAL A 454 10.78 7.69 -6.81
CA VAL A 454 11.64 7.28 -7.92
C VAL A 454 10.98 6.18 -8.75
N VAL A 455 11.25 6.19 -10.05
CA VAL A 455 10.68 5.22 -11.01
C VAL A 455 11.72 4.31 -11.65
N THR A 456 13.01 4.52 -11.34
CA THR A 456 14.09 3.64 -11.80
C THR A 456 15.15 3.44 -10.71
N ALA A 457 15.90 2.34 -10.80
CA ALA A 457 17.06 2.10 -9.94
C ALA A 457 18.15 3.18 -10.09
N ARG A 458 18.24 3.82 -11.27
CA ARG A 458 19.15 4.95 -11.50
C ARG A 458 18.74 6.15 -10.64
N GLU A 459 17.48 6.57 -10.73
CA GLU A 459 16.95 7.67 -9.91
C GLU A 459 17.13 7.40 -8.41
N TYR A 460 16.89 6.15 -7.98
CA TYR A 460 17.13 5.75 -6.59
C TYR A 460 18.59 6.01 -6.17
N ARG A 461 19.54 5.49 -6.96
CA ARG A 461 20.98 5.64 -6.68
C ARG A 461 21.41 7.11 -6.71
N ASP A 462 20.85 7.91 -7.60
CA ASP A 462 21.22 9.31 -7.74
C ASP A 462 20.70 10.17 -6.57
N ARG A 463 19.63 9.74 -5.89
CA ARG A 463 19.14 10.36 -4.63
C ARG A 463 19.83 9.84 -3.38
N TYR A 464 20.25 8.57 -3.39
CA TYR A 464 20.88 7.95 -2.23
C TYR A 464 22.27 8.57 -1.95
N PRO A 465 22.58 8.97 -0.69
CA PRO A 465 23.87 9.58 -0.38
C PRO A 465 25.06 8.70 -0.76
N SER A 466 26.02 9.26 -1.52
CA SER A 466 27.24 8.55 -1.91
C SER A 466 28.13 8.22 -0.70
N ASP A 467 28.10 9.08 0.32
CA ASP A 467 28.68 8.84 1.64
C ASP A 467 27.63 8.14 2.54
N ARG A 468 27.85 6.86 2.82
CA ARG A 468 26.93 6.04 3.62
C ARG A 468 26.75 6.55 5.05
N SER A 469 27.70 7.31 5.60
CA SER A 469 27.54 7.90 6.94
C SER A 469 26.46 8.99 7.00
N LYS A 470 26.06 9.51 5.83
CA LYS A 470 25.00 10.51 5.69
C LYS A 470 23.64 9.90 5.38
N ALA A 471 23.56 8.57 5.20
CA ALA A 471 22.31 7.89 4.93
C ALA A 471 21.39 7.97 6.15
N GLN A 472 20.17 8.46 5.94
CA GLN A 472 19.16 8.57 6.98
C GLN A 472 18.33 7.30 7.01
N LEU A 473 18.72 6.38 7.88
CA LEU A 473 18.04 5.11 8.12
C LEU A 473 17.55 5.06 9.57
N VAL A 474 16.41 4.42 9.82
CA VAL A 474 15.89 4.16 11.16
C VAL A 474 15.96 2.66 11.41
N PRO A 475 16.90 2.19 12.25
CA PRO A 475 16.91 0.80 12.65
C PRO A 475 15.62 0.47 13.41
N VAL A 476 14.96 -0.60 12.99
CA VAL A 476 13.74 -1.13 13.62
C VAL A 476 14.04 -2.48 14.27
N PRO A 477 13.50 -2.75 15.47
CA PRO A 477 13.71 -4.05 16.11
C PRO A 477 12.92 -5.15 15.38
N PRO A 478 13.39 -6.40 15.42
CA PRO A 478 12.69 -7.52 14.83
C PRO A 478 11.41 -7.84 15.61
N ARG A 479 10.40 -8.35 14.91
CA ARG A 479 9.18 -8.93 15.49
C ARG A 479 9.15 -10.42 15.16
N PRO A 480 9.75 -11.29 15.99
CA PRO A 480 9.80 -12.72 15.70
C PRO A 480 8.41 -13.32 15.74
N PHE A 481 8.04 -14.06 14.69
CA PHE A 481 6.77 -14.77 14.63
C PHE A 481 6.78 -15.98 15.57
N PRO A 482 5.76 -16.15 16.44
CA PRO A 482 5.75 -17.22 17.42
C PRO A 482 5.69 -18.61 16.77
N ASP A 483 6.59 -19.51 17.18
CA ASP A 483 6.62 -20.87 16.62
C ASP A 483 5.34 -21.65 16.90
N ALA A 484 4.69 -21.40 18.04
CA ALA A 484 3.38 -21.99 18.39
C ALA A 484 2.24 -21.58 17.44
N LEU A 485 2.43 -20.55 16.63
CA LEU A 485 1.47 -20.05 15.64
C LEU A 485 1.83 -20.44 14.20
N ARG A 486 2.94 -21.17 13.99
CA ARG A 486 3.31 -21.70 12.68
C ARG A 486 2.46 -22.92 12.38
N ASP A 487 1.76 -22.87 11.26
CA ASP A 487 0.99 -24.01 10.79
C ASP A 487 1.91 -25.11 10.21
N ASP A 488 1.56 -26.38 10.41
CA ASP A 488 2.32 -27.52 9.89
C ASP A 488 2.27 -27.67 8.36
N ASP A 489 1.32 -27.02 7.68
CA ASP A 489 1.12 -27.07 6.23
C ASP A 489 1.80 -25.91 5.48
N LEU A 490 2.64 -25.12 6.15
CA LEU A 490 3.39 -24.05 5.48
C LEU A 490 4.39 -24.65 4.49
N LEU A 491 4.31 -24.20 3.24
CA LEU A 491 5.26 -24.56 2.21
C LEU A 491 6.55 -23.75 2.37
N PRO A 492 7.72 -24.33 2.04
CA PRO A 492 8.97 -23.57 2.03
C PRO A 492 8.87 -22.40 1.05
N PRO A 493 9.55 -21.27 1.33
CA PRO A 493 9.60 -20.17 0.38
C PRO A 493 10.24 -20.65 -0.93
N PRO A 494 9.78 -20.15 -2.09
CA PRO A 494 10.41 -20.47 -3.36
C PRO A 494 11.87 -19.99 -3.35
N SER A 495 12.76 -20.80 -3.94
CA SER A 495 14.17 -20.42 -4.07
C SER A 495 14.30 -19.08 -4.79
N SER A 496 15.12 -18.19 -4.24
CA SER A 496 15.31 -16.88 -4.85
C SER A 496 16.09 -17.00 -6.16
N ARG A 497 15.96 -16.00 -7.03
CA ARG A 497 16.77 -15.92 -8.26
C ARG A 497 18.25 -15.81 -7.91
N SER A 498 18.58 -15.08 -6.83
CA SER A 498 19.93 -14.98 -6.28
C SER A 498 20.51 -16.33 -5.80
N GLU A 499 19.74 -17.20 -5.15
CA GLU A 499 20.19 -18.56 -4.75
C GLU A 499 20.56 -19.42 -5.96
N LEU A 500 19.74 -19.39 -7.01
CA LEU A 500 20.03 -20.07 -8.27
C LEU A 500 21.30 -19.49 -8.92
N ALA A 501 21.43 -18.17 -8.94
CA ALA A 501 22.61 -17.50 -9.51
C ALA A 501 23.89 -17.82 -8.73
N LEU A 502 23.82 -17.87 -7.39
CA LEU A 502 24.93 -18.29 -6.53
C LEU A 502 25.33 -19.73 -6.83
N THR A 503 24.36 -20.63 -7.01
CA THR A 503 24.63 -22.04 -7.37
C THR A 503 25.34 -22.14 -8.72
N VAL A 504 24.87 -21.39 -9.73
CA VAL A 504 25.52 -21.33 -11.05
C VAL A 504 26.94 -20.78 -10.94
N TRP A 505 27.16 -19.69 -10.19
CA TRP A 505 28.50 -19.12 -10.00
C TRP A 505 29.43 -20.03 -9.20
N ALA A 506 28.91 -20.79 -8.23
CA ALA A 506 29.68 -21.80 -7.50
C ALA A 506 30.16 -22.91 -8.45
N LEU A 507 29.26 -23.43 -9.29
CA LEU A 507 29.60 -24.44 -10.31
C LEU A 507 30.59 -23.90 -11.35
N LEU A 508 30.41 -22.66 -11.81
CA LEU A 508 31.35 -22.00 -12.72
C LEU A 508 32.72 -21.81 -12.07
N SER A 509 32.78 -21.48 -10.78
CA SER A 509 34.05 -21.27 -10.06
C SER A 509 34.81 -22.58 -9.83
N ILE A 510 34.11 -23.67 -9.53
CA ILE A 510 34.72 -24.98 -9.21
C ILE A 510 35.06 -25.78 -10.48
N VAL A 511 34.20 -25.75 -11.49
CA VAL A 511 34.33 -26.61 -12.68
C VAL A 511 34.63 -25.77 -13.92
N GLY A 512 33.82 -24.75 -14.18
CA GLY A 512 33.86 -23.99 -15.43
C GLY A 512 35.18 -23.25 -15.65
N ILE A 513 35.59 -22.42 -14.70
CA ILE A 513 36.81 -21.60 -14.77
C ILE A 513 38.05 -22.52 -14.81
N PRO A 514 38.21 -23.52 -13.91
CA PRO A 514 39.33 -24.45 -14.00
C PRO A 514 39.38 -25.21 -15.33
N TRP A 515 38.23 -25.66 -15.86
CA TRP A 515 38.17 -26.34 -17.16
C TRP A 515 38.56 -25.41 -18.32
N LEU A 516 38.09 -24.16 -18.32
CA LEU A 516 38.46 -23.16 -19.33
C LEU A 516 39.96 -22.82 -19.27
N LEU A 517 40.51 -22.67 -18.07
CA LEU A 517 41.94 -22.45 -17.86
C LEU A 517 42.76 -23.64 -18.33
N TRP A 518 42.33 -24.86 -18.01
CA TRP A 518 42.97 -26.10 -18.48
C TRP A 518 42.90 -26.25 -20.00
N ARG A 519 41.76 -25.97 -20.62
CA ARG A 519 41.61 -26.02 -22.08
C ARG A 519 42.52 -24.99 -22.74
N ARG A 520 42.59 -23.78 -22.19
CA ARG A 520 43.47 -22.71 -22.67
C ARG A 520 44.95 -23.08 -22.48
N TRP A 521 45.29 -23.74 -21.37
CA TRP A 521 46.62 -24.28 -21.13
C TRP A 521 46.97 -25.39 -22.13
N ARG A 522 46.08 -26.34 -22.41
CA ARG A 522 46.29 -27.38 -23.43
C ARG A 522 46.46 -26.83 -24.85
N VAL A 523 45.70 -25.79 -25.22
CA VAL A 523 45.82 -25.15 -26.56
C VAL A 523 47.11 -24.33 -26.67
N ARG A 524 47.64 -23.81 -25.56
CA ARG A 524 48.91 -23.08 -25.50
C ARG A 524 50.13 -23.96 -25.19
N ALA A 525 49.92 -25.21 -24.79
CA ALA A 525 51.00 -26.17 -24.62
C ALA A 525 51.60 -26.45 -26.01
N PRO A 526 52.89 -26.15 -26.24
CA PRO A 526 53.52 -26.40 -27.53
C PRO A 526 53.41 -27.89 -27.87
N ARG A 527 53.11 -28.21 -29.14
CA ARG A 527 53.33 -29.54 -29.72
C ARG A 527 54.82 -29.88 -29.62
N GLN A 528 55.28 -30.33 -28.47
CA GLN A 528 56.55 -31.03 -28.33
C GLN A 528 56.26 -32.53 -28.40
N ALA A 529 56.41 -33.06 -29.62
CA ALA A 529 56.78 -34.44 -29.98
C ALA A 529 56.03 -34.92 -31.23
N GLU A 530 56.61 -34.64 -32.40
CA GLU A 530 56.77 -35.63 -33.48
C GLU A 530 58.17 -35.40 -34.07
N ARG A 531 59.15 -36.13 -33.53
CA ARG A 531 60.41 -36.52 -34.17
C ARG A 531 60.57 -38.01 -33.96
#